data_AF-T1I1J2-F1
#
_entry.id   AF-T1I1J2-F1
#
_cell.length_a   1.000
_cell.length_b   1.000
_cell.length_c   1.000
_cell.angle_alpha   90.00
_cell.angle_beta   90.00
_cell.angle_gamma   90.00
#
_symmetry.space_group_name_H-M   'P 1'
#
loop_
_entity.id
_entity.type
_entity.pdbx_description
1 polymer ?
#
loop_
_entity_poly.entity_id
_entity_poly.type
_entity_poly.pdbx_seq_one_letter_code
_entity_poly.pdbx_strand_id
1 'polypeptide(L)'
;MEDGSIYLTFSVKAASNAHILLSPNSYALDQDIVYEIVLGAGKNTFTTIRKLRTSLRTSANTVGLLKEDEALDFWISVNNGVIEVGESGKPDPLVNFEDTNPLEVKYLAFGSWVGATACWIYDCKNITKTENQLDHLKGVAKIKKTLLDEHDPSIPPISNGDEAIFIFTAFAINYVD
;
A
#
# COMPACT_ATOMS: atom_id res chain seq x y z
N MET A 1 15.10 -18.01 -0.50
CA MET A 1 13.64 -18.24 -0.63
C MET A 1 13.48 -19.75 -0.64
N GLU A 2 13.11 -20.38 0.48
CA GLU A 2 13.18 -21.85 0.59
C GLU A 2 12.04 -22.49 1.41
N ASP A 3 10.90 -21.80 1.59
CA ASP A 3 9.72 -22.37 2.27
C ASP A 3 8.36 -21.88 1.71
N GLY A 4 8.33 -21.10 0.62
CA GLY A 4 7.07 -20.58 0.06
C GLY A 4 6.25 -19.68 1.00
N SER A 5 6.75 -19.40 2.21
CA SER A 5 6.16 -18.51 3.19
C SER A 5 6.44 -17.04 2.83
N ILE A 6 5.40 -16.22 2.94
CA ILE A 6 5.44 -14.80 2.62
C ILE A 6 5.15 -14.02 3.91
N TYR A 7 6.03 -13.08 4.25
CA TYR A 7 5.79 -12.13 5.33
C TYR A 7 5.99 -10.71 4.78
N LEU A 8 4.97 -9.89 4.91
CA LEU A 8 4.91 -8.54 4.34
C LEU A 8 4.57 -7.55 5.44
N THR A 9 5.25 -6.42 5.46
CA THR A 9 4.91 -5.28 6.32
C THR A 9 4.59 -4.07 5.44
N PHE A 10 3.61 -3.29 5.87
CA PHE A 10 3.17 -2.09 5.16
C PHE A 10 2.50 -1.13 6.12
N SER A 11 2.41 0.13 5.72
CA SER A 11 1.58 1.12 6.39
C SER A 11 0.49 1.59 5.45
N VAL A 12 -0.68 1.90 6.00
CA VAL A 12 -1.78 2.48 5.23
C VAL A 12 -2.46 3.61 5.99
N LYS A 13 -2.72 4.72 5.29
CA LYS A 13 -3.55 5.83 5.73
C LYS A 13 -4.81 5.89 4.89
N ALA A 14 -5.97 5.71 5.49
CA ALA A 14 -7.26 5.67 4.81
C ALA A 14 -8.42 5.87 5.81
N ALA A 15 -9.52 6.46 5.37
CA ALA A 15 -10.73 6.53 6.19
C ALA A 15 -11.44 5.17 6.34
N SER A 16 -11.38 4.33 5.29
CA SER A 16 -11.99 2.99 5.25
C SER A 16 -11.55 2.23 3.99
N ASN A 17 -11.87 0.92 3.93
CA ASN A 17 -11.78 0.07 2.75
C ASN A 17 -10.42 0.15 2.04
N ALA A 18 -9.35 -0.24 2.74
CA ALA A 18 -8.04 -0.46 2.16
C ALA A 18 -7.95 -1.92 1.68
N HIS A 19 -7.79 -2.11 0.37
CA HIS A 19 -7.80 -3.44 -0.26
C HIS A 19 -6.37 -3.89 -0.58
N ILE A 20 -6.08 -5.16 -0.27
CA ILE A 20 -4.89 -5.87 -0.70
C ILE A 20 -5.32 -7.12 -1.45
N LEU A 21 -4.68 -7.39 -2.59
CA LEU A 21 -4.88 -8.60 -3.38
C LEU A 21 -3.60 -9.43 -3.41
N LEU A 22 -3.74 -10.74 -3.19
CA LEU A 22 -2.67 -11.74 -3.33
C LEU A 22 -3.05 -12.70 -4.46
N SER A 23 -2.21 -12.79 -5.48
CA SER A 23 -2.52 -13.48 -6.73
C SER A 23 -1.41 -14.45 -7.16
N PRO A 24 -1.76 -15.60 -7.75
CA PRO A 24 -0.79 -16.46 -8.46
C PRO A 24 -0.38 -15.90 -9.82
N ASN A 25 -1.17 -15.00 -10.42
CA ASN A 25 -0.99 -14.47 -11.76
C ASN A 25 -0.64 -12.96 -11.73
N SER A 26 0.20 -12.52 -12.69
CA SER A 26 0.66 -11.14 -12.82
C SER A 26 -0.43 -10.17 -13.24
N TYR A 27 -1.45 -10.69 -13.92
CA TYR A 27 -2.69 -10.01 -14.21
C TYR A 27 -3.81 -10.72 -13.45
N ALA A 28 -4.69 -9.95 -12.82
CA ALA A 28 -5.93 -10.46 -12.26
C ALA A 28 -7.05 -10.04 -13.21
N LEU A 29 -7.54 -10.97 -14.02
CA LEU A 29 -8.79 -10.81 -14.75
C LEU A 29 -9.95 -10.93 -13.75
N ASP A 30 -11.12 -10.38 -14.10
CA ASP A 30 -12.33 -10.46 -13.26
C ASP A 30 -12.71 -11.90 -12.86
N GLN A 31 -12.21 -12.91 -13.59
CA GLN A 31 -12.49 -14.32 -13.35
C GLN A 31 -11.45 -15.04 -12.49
N ASP A 32 -10.33 -14.39 -12.14
CA ASP A 32 -9.25 -15.06 -11.42
C ASP A 32 -9.59 -15.32 -9.95
N ILE A 33 -9.12 -16.47 -9.45
CA ILE A 33 -9.22 -16.85 -8.05
C ILE A 33 -8.00 -16.25 -7.34
N VAL A 34 -8.27 -15.26 -6.50
CA VAL A 34 -7.27 -14.51 -5.72
C VAL A 34 -7.71 -14.40 -4.28
N TYR A 35 -6.79 -14.14 -3.36
CA TYR A 35 -7.15 -13.70 -2.03
C TYR A 35 -7.28 -12.18 -2.00
N GLU A 36 -8.34 -11.71 -1.37
CA GLU A 36 -8.55 -10.32 -1.09
C GLU A 36 -8.64 -10.11 0.42
N ILE A 37 -7.86 -9.15 0.89
CA ILE A 37 -7.84 -8.68 2.26
C ILE A 37 -8.38 -7.26 2.23
N VAL A 38 -9.39 -6.97 3.06
CA VAL A 38 -9.93 -5.62 3.19
C VAL A 38 -9.84 -5.18 4.64
N LEU A 39 -8.95 -4.22 4.89
CA LEU A 39 -8.85 -3.52 6.16
C LEU A 39 -9.93 -2.43 6.22
N GLY A 40 -10.61 -2.31 7.36
CA GLY A 40 -11.62 -1.28 7.58
C GLY A 40 -12.79 -1.35 6.59
N ALA A 41 -13.22 -2.56 6.24
CA ALA A 41 -14.45 -2.82 5.51
C ALA A 41 -15.70 -2.33 6.27
N GLY A 42 -16.82 -2.19 5.55
CA GLY A 42 -18.09 -1.78 6.17
C GLY A 42 -18.03 -0.39 6.80
N LYS A 43 -17.38 0.57 6.14
CA LYS A 43 -17.08 1.90 6.67
C LYS A 43 -16.23 1.84 7.94
N ASN A 44 -15.13 1.10 7.88
CA ASN A 44 -14.16 0.96 8.97
C ASN A 44 -14.69 0.24 10.22
N THR A 45 -15.53 -0.79 10.04
CA THR A 45 -16.12 -1.56 11.15
C THR A 45 -15.54 -2.97 11.31
N PHE A 46 -15.06 -3.57 10.23
CA PHE A 46 -14.48 -4.92 10.27
C PHE A 46 -13.33 -5.09 9.28
N THR A 47 -12.56 -6.15 9.47
CA THR A 47 -11.52 -6.60 8.55
C THR A 47 -11.93 -7.97 8.02
N THR A 48 -11.68 -8.24 6.74
CA THR A 48 -12.05 -9.53 6.12
C THR A 48 -10.94 -10.05 5.22
N ILE A 49 -10.82 -11.37 5.18
CA ILE A 49 -10.03 -12.10 4.18
C ILE A 49 -11.03 -12.97 3.41
N ARG A 50 -10.98 -12.95 2.07
CA ARG A 50 -11.83 -13.78 1.23
C ARG A 50 -11.08 -14.30 0.01
N LYS A 51 -11.39 -15.54 -0.38
CA LYS A 51 -10.94 -16.11 -1.66
C LYS A 51 -12.01 -15.82 -2.70
N LEU A 52 -11.72 -14.91 -3.62
CA LEU A 52 -12.69 -14.47 -4.62
C LEU A 52 -13.15 -15.63 -5.49
N ARG A 53 -14.40 -15.53 -5.98
CA ARG A 53 -15.08 -16.57 -6.77
C ARG A 53 -15.32 -17.89 -6.02
N THR A 54 -15.17 -17.88 -4.69
CA THR A 54 -15.54 -18.98 -3.80
C THR A 54 -16.44 -18.49 -2.66
N SER A 55 -16.92 -19.40 -1.82
CA SER A 55 -17.62 -19.05 -0.57
C SER A 55 -16.68 -18.83 0.61
N LEU A 56 -15.37 -19.06 0.45
CA LEU A 56 -14.40 -19.00 1.55
C LEU A 56 -14.11 -17.56 1.95
N ARG A 57 -14.45 -17.22 3.19
CA ARG A 57 -14.18 -15.92 3.81
C ARG A 57 -14.15 -16.02 5.32
N THR A 58 -13.48 -15.06 5.94
CA THR A 58 -13.45 -14.85 7.38
C THR A 58 -13.45 -13.36 7.66
N SER A 59 -13.97 -12.95 8.81
CA SER A 59 -14.03 -11.54 9.21
C SER A 59 -13.89 -11.39 10.71
N ALA A 60 -13.31 -10.27 11.13
CA ALA A 60 -13.21 -9.87 12.53
C ALA A 60 -13.68 -8.42 12.71
N ASN A 61 -14.31 -8.13 13.84
CA ASN A 61 -14.72 -6.76 14.18
C ASN A 61 -13.47 -5.94 14.52
N THR A 62 -13.24 -4.85 13.78
CA THR A 62 -12.08 -3.97 13.90
C THR A 62 -12.54 -2.52 13.75
N VAL A 63 -13.46 -2.11 14.62
CA VAL A 63 -14.12 -0.80 14.53
C VAL A 63 -13.10 0.32 14.72
N GLY A 64 -13.06 1.23 13.75
CA GLY A 64 -12.17 2.39 13.77
C GLY A 64 -10.70 2.04 13.56
N LEU A 65 -10.41 0.90 12.91
CA LEU A 65 -9.06 0.42 12.66
C LEU A 65 -8.22 1.43 11.90
N LEU A 66 -8.70 1.89 10.74
CA LEU A 66 -7.96 2.82 9.88
C LEU A 66 -8.17 4.28 10.31
N LYS A 67 -7.17 5.12 10.06
CA LYS A 67 -7.21 6.57 10.32
C LYS A 67 -6.99 7.35 9.02
N GLU A 68 -7.75 8.43 8.85
CA GLU A 68 -7.68 9.28 7.66
C GLU A 68 -6.44 10.19 7.68
N ASP A 69 -5.99 10.58 8.86
CA ASP A 69 -4.90 11.51 9.13
C ASP A 69 -3.57 10.82 9.47
N GLU A 70 -3.59 9.54 9.82
CA GLU A 70 -2.42 8.78 10.28
C GLU A 70 -2.23 7.48 9.49
N ALA A 71 -0.97 7.20 9.09
CA ALA A 71 -0.60 5.90 8.53
C ALA A 71 -0.34 4.92 9.67
N LEU A 72 -1.05 3.80 9.66
CA LEU A 72 -0.89 2.73 10.64
C LEU A 72 -0.16 1.55 10.02
N ASP A 73 0.64 0.88 10.84
CA ASP A 73 1.53 -0.21 10.43
C ASP A 73 0.85 -1.57 10.61
N PHE A 74 0.90 -2.41 9.58
CA PHE A 74 0.30 -3.73 9.52
C PHE A 74 1.26 -4.75 8.94
N TRP A 75 0.92 -6.02 9.14
CA TRP A 75 1.63 -7.15 8.55
C TRP A 75 0.66 -8.19 7.99
N ILE A 76 1.11 -8.89 6.95
CA ILE A 76 0.45 -10.07 6.38
C ILE A 76 1.44 -11.23 6.44
N SER A 77 1.00 -12.37 6.96
CA SER A 77 1.72 -13.64 6.91
C SER A 77 0.93 -14.63 6.07
N VAL A 78 1.60 -15.28 5.12
CA VAL A 78 1.05 -16.40 4.35
C VAL A 78 1.99 -17.57 4.52
N ASN A 79 1.50 -18.65 5.14
CA ASN A 79 2.30 -19.84 5.38
C ASN A 79 1.42 -21.09 5.28
N ASN A 80 1.75 -22.02 4.38
CA ASN A 80 1.09 -23.33 4.26
C ASN A 80 -0.44 -23.27 4.25
N GLY A 81 -1.01 -22.30 3.53
CA GLY A 81 -2.46 -22.10 3.40
C GLY A 81 -3.13 -21.35 4.55
N VAL A 82 -2.37 -20.92 5.55
CA VAL A 82 -2.82 -19.99 6.58
C VAL A 82 -2.43 -18.58 6.18
N ILE A 83 -3.41 -17.67 6.16
CA ILE A 83 -3.24 -16.23 5.93
C ILE A 83 -3.65 -15.50 7.20
N GLU A 84 -2.72 -14.75 7.76
CA GLU A 84 -2.94 -13.93 8.94
C GLU A 84 -2.64 -12.47 8.63
N VAL A 85 -3.45 -11.59 9.23
CA VAL A 85 -3.28 -10.15 9.10
C VAL A 85 -3.29 -9.57 10.49
N GLY A 86 -2.31 -8.73 10.81
CA GLY A 86 -2.20 -8.11 12.12
C GLY A 86 -1.74 -6.67 12.06
N GLU A 87 -1.94 -5.98 13.18
CA GLU A 87 -1.44 -4.63 13.41
C GLU A 87 -0.08 -4.70 14.09
N SER A 88 0.86 -3.86 13.68
CA SER A 88 2.21 -3.87 14.24
C SER A 88 2.18 -3.44 15.71
N GLY A 89 2.94 -4.14 16.55
CA GLY A 89 2.98 -3.89 17.99
C GLY A 89 1.83 -4.52 18.78
N LYS A 90 0.88 -5.20 18.13
CA LYS A 90 -0.12 -6.04 18.81
C LYS A 90 0.32 -7.51 18.80
N PRO A 91 0.07 -8.27 19.89
CA PRO A 91 0.51 -9.66 20.00
C PRO A 91 -0.31 -10.61 19.13
N ASP A 92 -1.61 -10.33 18.98
CA ASP A 92 -2.54 -11.22 18.28
C ASP A 92 -2.86 -10.70 16.86
N PRO A 93 -3.05 -11.60 15.88
CA PRO A 93 -3.56 -11.22 14.57
C PRO A 93 -4.98 -10.65 14.67
N LEU A 94 -5.31 -9.70 13.79
CA LEU A 94 -6.66 -9.17 13.64
C LEU A 94 -7.62 -10.23 13.11
N VAL A 95 -7.16 -11.02 12.14
CA VAL A 95 -7.96 -12.06 11.49
C VAL A 95 -7.02 -13.14 10.90
N ASN A 96 -7.47 -14.40 10.98
CA ASN A 96 -6.82 -15.55 10.36
C ASN A 96 -7.79 -16.24 9.40
N PHE A 97 -7.25 -16.76 8.30
CA PHE A 97 -7.95 -17.50 7.25
C PHE A 97 -7.16 -18.75 6.91
N GLU A 98 -7.82 -19.90 6.84
CA GLU A 98 -7.19 -21.17 6.47
C GLU A 98 -7.84 -21.73 5.20
N ASP A 99 -7.01 -22.12 4.23
CA ASP A 99 -7.42 -22.73 2.98
C ASP A 99 -6.78 -24.10 2.81
N THR A 100 -7.62 -25.13 2.63
CA THR A 100 -7.18 -26.51 2.39
C THR A 100 -6.61 -26.72 0.98
N ASN A 101 -6.86 -25.80 0.05
CA ASN A 101 -6.29 -25.79 -1.30
C ASN A 101 -5.70 -24.41 -1.62
N PRO A 102 -4.53 -24.08 -1.04
CA PRO A 102 -4.01 -22.73 -1.06
C PRO A 102 -3.48 -22.32 -2.44
N LEU A 103 -3.66 -21.05 -2.77
CA LEU A 103 -3.07 -20.45 -3.97
C LEU A 103 -1.55 -20.28 -3.81
N GLU A 104 -0.81 -20.52 -4.89
CA GLU A 104 0.62 -20.19 -4.98
C GLU A 104 0.78 -18.68 -5.19
N VAL A 105 0.81 -17.89 -4.11
CA VAL A 105 0.89 -16.44 -4.18
C VAL A 105 2.24 -15.98 -4.76
N LYS A 106 2.19 -15.19 -5.85
CA LYS A 106 3.36 -14.65 -6.56
C LYS A 106 3.33 -13.12 -6.68
N TYR A 107 2.14 -12.53 -6.63
CA TYR A 107 1.91 -11.12 -6.89
C TYR A 107 1.07 -10.49 -5.79
N LEU A 108 1.35 -9.22 -5.52
CA LEU A 108 0.69 -8.37 -4.54
C LEU A 108 0.18 -7.12 -5.25
N ALA A 109 -1.05 -6.70 -4.95
CA ALA A 109 -1.58 -5.42 -5.40
C ALA A 109 -2.27 -4.68 -4.25
N PHE A 110 -2.18 -3.35 -4.27
CA PHE A 110 -2.84 -2.46 -3.32
C PHE A 110 -3.94 -1.66 -4.03
N GLY A 111 -5.01 -1.38 -3.31
CA GLY A 111 -6.12 -0.60 -3.81
C GLY A 111 -7.03 -0.10 -2.71
N SER A 112 -8.18 0.45 -3.12
CA SER A 112 -9.24 0.87 -2.22
C SER A 112 -10.60 0.67 -2.88
N TRP A 113 -11.65 0.77 -2.08
CA TRP A 113 -13.01 0.83 -2.63
C TRP A 113 -13.23 2.10 -3.45
N VAL A 114 -14.14 2.05 -4.43
CA VAL A 114 -14.54 3.22 -5.22
C VAL A 114 -15.05 4.33 -4.29
N GLY A 115 -14.40 5.51 -4.38
CA GLY A 115 -14.73 6.66 -3.53
C GLY A 115 -14.02 6.67 -2.17
N ALA A 116 -13.20 5.68 -1.85
CA ALA A 116 -12.26 5.70 -0.73
C ALA A 116 -10.85 6.00 -1.25
N THR A 117 -10.09 6.82 -0.50
CA THR A 117 -8.67 7.08 -0.79
C THR A 117 -7.80 6.36 0.23
N ALA A 118 -6.80 5.63 -0.24
CA ALA A 118 -5.81 4.97 0.59
C ALA A 118 -4.40 5.35 0.11
N CYS A 119 -3.56 5.77 1.05
CA CYS A 119 -2.13 6.01 0.83
C CYS A 119 -1.35 4.83 1.42
N TRP A 120 -0.52 4.18 0.60
CA TRP A 120 0.22 2.97 0.98
C TRP A 120 1.71 3.25 1.09
N ILE A 121 2.35 2.65 2.09
CA ILE A 121 3.79 2.65 2.30
C ILE A 121 4.21 1.17 2.40
N TYR A 122 5.07 0.71 1.50
CA TYR A 122 5.45 -0.71 1.40
C TYR A 122 6.93 -0.83 1.03
N ASP A 123 7.59 -1.87 1.56
CA ASP A 123 9.02 -2.18 1.34
C ASP A 123 9.97 -0.99 1.63
N CYS A 124 9.63 -0.19 2.63
CA CYS A 124 10.52 0.88 3.11
C CYS A 124 11.65 0.29 3.96
N LYS A 125 12.71 -0.20 3.31
CA LYS A 125 13.94 -0.64 3.97
C LYS A 125 14.59 0.54 4.68
N ASN A 126 14.69 0.48 6.01
CA ASN A 126 15.41 1.45 6.84
C ASN A 126 15.04 2.92 6.60
N ILE A 127 13.76 3.25 6.50
CA ILE A 127 13.35 4.60 6.86
C ILE A 127 13.30 4.60 8.38
N THR A 128 14.45 4.86 9.01
CA THR A 128 14.40 5.57 10.30
C THR A 128 13.41 6.69 10.07
N LYS A 129 12.32 6.76 10.85
CA LYS A 129 11.46 7.95 10.89
C LYS A 129 12.38 9.12 11.21
N THR A 130 13.03 9.68 10.19
CA THR A 130 13.49 11.03 10.21
C THR A 130 12.16 11.73 10.26
N GLU A 131 11.78 12.19 11.45
CA GLU A 131 10.94 13.38 11.54
C GLU A 131 11.41 14.27 10.41
N ASN A 132 10.52 14.52 9.45
CA ASN A 132 10.90 15.34 8.33
C ASN A 132 11.30 16.65 8.99
N GLN A 133 12.60 16.97 9.02
CA GLN A 133 13.16 18.09 9.78
C GLN A 133 12.53 19.42 9.33
N LEU A 134 11.69 19.40 8.31
CA LEU A 134 10.94 20.48 7.73
C LEU A 134 9.47 20.59 8.19
N ASP A 135 8.93 19.65 8.96
CA ASP A 135 7.51 19.67 9.35
C ASP A 135 7.18 20.74 10.38
N HIS A 136 8.20 21.23 11.11
CA HIS A 136 8.07 22.42 11.96
C HIS A 136 8.02 23.74 11.16
N LEU A 137 8.41 23.72 9.88
CA LEU A 137 8.42 24.91 9.02
C LEU A 137 7.09 25.05 8.28
N LYS A 138 6.51 26.24 8.33
CA LYS A 138 5.24 26.57 7.67
C LYS A 138 5.43 27.67 6.61
N GLY A 139 4.56 27.66 5.60
CA GLY A 139 4.49 28.69 4.57
C GLY A 139 5.80 28.84 3.79
N VAL A 140 6.22 30.09 3.58
CA VAL A 140 7.37 30.45 2.74
C VAL A 140 8.69 29.81 3.22
N ALA A 141 8.85 29.57 4.52
CA ALA A 141 10.06 28.96 5.07
C ALA A 141 10.23 27.49 4.63
N LYS A 142 9.11 26.74 4.56
CA LYS A 142 9.11 25.37 4.02
C LYS A 142 9.46 25.41 2.54
N ILE A 143 8.75 26.24 1.78
CA ILE A 143 8.92 26.41 0.32
C ILE A 143 10.37 26.79 -0.02
N LYS A 144 10.94 27.77 0.68
CA LYS A 144 12.30 28.24 0.44
C LYS A 144 13.32 27.10 0.61
N LYS A 145 13.14 26.29 1.64
CA LYS A 145 14.05 25.19 1.94
C LYS A 145 13.83 23.97 1.02
N THR A 146 12.59 23.66 0.65
CA THR A 146 12.31 22.53 -0.27
C THR A 146 12.65 22.84 -1.73
N LEU A 147 12.56 24.10 -2.16
CA LEU A 147 12.73 24.47 -3.58
C LEU A 147 14.07 25.14 -3.91
N LEU A 148 14.78 25.69 -2.93
CA LEU A 148 15.98 26.50 -3.18
C LEU A 148 17.24 25.96 -2.52
N ASP A 149 17.19 24.84 -1.79
CA ASP A 149 18.39 24.23 -1.19
C ASP A 149 19.41 23.78 -2.26
N GLU A 150 18.97 23.48 -3.48
CA GLU A 150 19.85 23.18 -4.64
C GLU A 150 20.02 24.37 -5.60
N HIS A 151 19.44 25.52 -5.30
CA HIS A 151 19.51 26.68 -6.20
C HIS A 151 20.79 27.47 -5.94
N ASP A 152 21.73 27.40 -6.88
CA ASP A 152 22.94 28.24 -6.87
C ASP A 152 22.56 29.72 -7.06
N PRO A 153 22.76 30.59 -6.04
CA PRO A 153 22.38 31.99 -6.12
C PRO A 153 23.19 32.80 -7.14
N SER A 154 24.26 32.22 -7.70
CA SER A 154 25.06 32.82 -8.77
C SER A 154 24.52 32.51 -10.17
N ILE A 155 23.56 31.59 -10.30
CA ILE A 155 22.86 31.30 -11.56
C ILE A 155 21.58 32.15 -11.59
N PRO A 156 21.52 33.23 -12.39
CA PRO A 156 20.32 34.05 -12.48
C PRO A 156 19.16 33.22 -13.06
N PRO A 157 17.92 33.46 -12.61
CA PRO A 157 16.75 32.79 -13.17
C PRO A 157 16.67 33.09 -14.67
N ILE A 158 16.50 32.05 -15.48
CA ILE A 158 16.43 32.17 -16.93
C ILE A 158 15.15 32.95 -17.27
N SER A 159 15.31 34.14 -17.83
CA SER A 159 14.23 35.05 -18.24
C SER A 159 13.58 34.63 -19.58
N ASN A 160 13.20 33.36 -19.75
CA ASN A 160 12.39 32.95 -20.89
C ASN A 160 11.00 32.54 -20.40
N GLY A 161 10.10 33.53 -20.31
CA GLY A 161 8.73 33.36 -19.84
C GLY A 161 7.80 32.58 -20.78
N ASP A 162 8.28 32.14 -21.95
CA ASP A 162 7.42 31.57 -23.01
C ASP A 162 7.88 30.19 -23.54
N GLU A 163 8.85 29.52 -22.91
CA GLU A 163 9.23 28.17 -23.34
C GLU A 163 8.37 27.11 -22.63
N ALA A 164 7.43 26.53 -23.37
CA ALA A 164 6.66 25.38 -22.92
C ALA A 164 7.60 24.17 -22.71
N ILE A 165 7.66 23.70 -21.46
CA ILE A 165 8.34 22.45 -21.11
C ILE A 165 7.43 21.29 -21.55
N PHE A 166 7.80 20.64 -22.65
CA PHE A 166 7.12 19.42 -23.09
C PHE A 166 7.78 18.20 -22.46
N ILE A 167 7.06 17.54 -21.55
CA ILE A 167 7.45 16.24 -20.99
C ILE A 167 6.83 15.17 -21.87
N PHE A 168 7.65 14.51 -22.69
CA PHE A 168 7.23 13.33 -23.45
C PHE A 168 7.63 12.08 -22.67
N THR A 169 6.63 11.32 -22.24
CA THR A 169 6.84 9.97 -21.69
C THR A 169 6.48 8.94 -22.75
N ALA A 170 7.38 8.00 -22.98
CA ALA A 170 7.13 6.84 -23.82
C ALA A 170 7.45 5.58 -22.99
N PHE A 171 6.53 4.63 -22.98
CA PHE A 171 6.78 3.29 -22.44
C PHE A 171 6.71 2.30 -23.59
N ALA A 172 7.74 1.47 -23.71
CA ALA A 172 7.80 0.37 -24.66
C ALA A 172 7.65 -0.94 -23.88
N ILE A 173 6.65 -1.73 -24.25
CA ILE A 173 6.46 -3.08 -23.73
C ILE A 173 7.07 -4.02 -24.77
N ASN A 174 8.18 -4.67 -24.42
CA ASN A 174 8.77 -5.71 -25.25
C ASN A 174 8.32 -7.08 -24.73
N TYR A 175 7.72 -7.88 -25.60
CA TYR A 175 7.53 -9.31 -25.38
C TYR A 175 8.79 -10.05 -25.83
N VAL A 176 9.17 -11.07 -25.06
CA VAL A 176 10.13 -12.09 -25.49
C VAL A 176 9.34 -13.39 -25.60
N ASP A 177 9.32 -13.96 -26.81
CA ASP A 177 8.70 -15.26 -27.12
C ASP A 177 9.38 -16.42 -26.35
#